data_AF-A0A7S3UKL4-F1
#
_entry.id   AF-A0A7S3UKL4-F1
#
_cell.length_a   1.000
_cell.length_b   1.000
_cell.length_c   1.000
_cell.angle_alpha   90.00
_cell.angle_beta   90.00
_cell.angle_gamma   90.00
#
_symmetry.space_group_name_H-M   'P 1'
#
loop_
_entity.id
_entity.type
_entity.pdbx_description
1 polymer ?
#
loop_
_entity_poly.entity_id
_entity_poly.type
_entity_poly.pdbx_seq_one_letter_code
_entity_poly.pdbx_strand_id
1 'polypeptide(L)'
;DVYIDLFKGEQHSEAFHAVNNRDMVPALTYGDAKVSESMAILQFIDMVFPSEVSLTPKDPVNLGLCLKYIHELGSCLDPKNICYQVIFLKQDKEELAEKIDALKKEIAVWDGYLENKAFLAGDSISLADIGLFTTIALMIWWLG
;
A
#
# COMPACT_ATOMS: atom_id res chain seq x y z
N ASP A 1 10.91 -13.73 10.52
CA ASP A 1 10.94 -12.37 9.93
C ASP A 1 12.37 -11.86 9.95
N VAL A 2 12.79 -11.14 8.91
CA VAL A 2 14.12 -10.53 8.81
C VAL A 2 13.94 -9.03 8.93
N TYR A 3 14.54 -8.42 9.95
CA TYR A 3 14.47 -6.97 10.19
C TYR A 3 15.48 -6.24 9.30
N ILE A 4 15.06 -5.11 8.72
CA ILE A 4 15.88 -4.23 7.88
C ILE A 4 15.77 -2.81 8.44
N ASP A 5 16.88 -2.27 8.95
CA ASP A 5 16.95 -0.93 9.53
C ASP A 5 17.09 0.15 8.44
N LEU A 6 15.98 0.81 8.12
CA LEU A 6 15.93 1.88 7.11
C LEU A 6 16.76 3.12 7.49
N PHE A 7 16.94 3.39 8.78
CA PHE A 7 17.74 4.53 9.25
C PHE A 7 19.24 4.29 9.13
N LYS A 8 19.66 3.02 9.06
CA LYS A 8 21.04 2.62 8.74
C LYS A 8 21.25 2.34 7.25
N GLY A 9 20.19 2.38 6.44
CA GLY A 9 20.26 2.10 5.01
C GLY A 9 20.48 0.62 4.68
N GLU A 10 20.09 -0.30 5.56
CA GLU A 10 20.34 -1.75 5.37
C GLU A 10 19.66 -2.32 4.11
N GLN A 11 18.61 -1.66 3.61
CA GLN A 11 17.97 -1.99 2.33
C GLN A 11 18.89 -1.80 1.11
N HIS A 12 20.01 -1.08 1.25
CA HIS A 12 21.01 -0.89 0.19
C HIS A 12 22.19 -1.88 0.32
N SER A 13 22.14 -2.81 1.27
CA SER A 13 23.16 -3.86 1.39
C SER A 13 23.13 -4.81 0.19
N GLU A 14 24.28 -5.36 -0.19
CA GLU A 14 24.36 -6.35 -1.27
C GLU A 14 23.44 -7.56 -1.03
N ALA A 15 23.29 -7.95 0.24
CA ALA A 15 22.41 -9.05 0.65
C ALA A 15 20.93 -8.74 0.37
N PHE A 16 20.46 -7.52 0.68
CA PHE A 16 19.08 -7.12 0.39
C PHE A 16 18.88 -6.86 -1.11
N HIS A 17 19.85 -6.23 -1.77
CA HIS A 17 19.83 -5.98 -3.23
C HIS A 17 19.65 -7.28 -4.01
N ALA A 18 20.29 -8.36 -3.57
CA ALA A 18 20.13 -9.69 -4.16
C ALA A 18 18.70 -10.26 -4.02
N VAL A 19 17.91 -9.78 -3.05
CA VAL A 19 16.49 -10.14 -2.88
C VAL A 19 15.59 -9.22 -3.70
N ASN A 20 15.79 -7.91 -3.60
CA ASN A 20 15.05 -6.90 -4.34
C ASN A 20 16.01 -5.84 -4.92
N ASN A 21 16.23 -5.86 -6.23
CA ASN A 21 17.16 -4.96 -6.93
C ASN A 21 16.73 -3.48 -6.95
N ARG A 22 15.54 -3.17 -6.42
CA ARG A 22 15.08 -1.79 -6.21
C ARG A 22 15.57 -1.20 -4.89
N ASP A 23 16.17 -2.01 -4.01
CA ASP A 23 16.59 -1.60 -2.65
C ASP A 23 15.46 -0.97 -1.83
N MET A 24 14.24 -1.47 -2.04
CA MET A 24 13.03 -1.00 -1.35
C MET A 24 12.42 -2.14 -0.54
N VAL A 25 11.89 -1.80 0.63
CA VAL A 25 11.05 -2.69 1.43
C VAL A 25 9.57 -2.47 1.06
N PRO A 26 8.70 -3.49 1.23
CA PRO A 26 8.98 -4.87 1.64
C PRO A 26 9.45 -5.77 0.49
N ALA A 27 10.02 -6.93 0.87
CA ALA A 27 10.31 -8.05 -0.03
C ALA A 27 10.02 -9.38 0.68
N LEU A 28 9.58 -10.39 -0.09
CA LEU A 28 9.27 -11.74 0.37
C LEU A 28 10.13 -12.75 -0.38
N THR A 29 10.69 -13.72 0.35
CA THR A 29 11.29 -14.93 -0.23
C THR A 29 10.41 -16.13 0.10
N TYR A 30 10.14 -16.98 -0.90
CA TYR A 30 9.36 -18.20 -0.73
C TYR A 30 9.92 -19.30 -1.64
N GLY A 31 10.63 -20.27 -1.06
CA GLY A 31 11.48 -21.18 -1.85
C GLY A 31 12.51 -20.38 -2.64
N ASP A 32 12.57 -20.61 -3.96
CA ASP A 32 13.44 -19.85 -4.87
C ASP A 32 12.83 -18.52 -5.36
N ALA A 33 11.55 -18.27 -5.05
CA ALA A 33 10.86 -17.05 -5.49
C ALA A 33 11.27 -15.85 -4.63
N LYS A 34 11.45 -14.70 -5.30
CA LYS A 34 11.67 -13.39 -4.71
C LYS A 34 10.56 -12.47 -5.22
N VAL A 35 9.70 -12.00 -4.32
CA VAL A 35 8.55 -11.16 -4.64
C VAL A 35 8.74 -9.82 -3.94
N SER A 36 8.75 -8.74 -4.70
CA SER A 36 8.72 -7.36 -4.21
C SER A 36 7.43 -6.68 -4.68
N GLU A 37 7.20 -5.44 -4.23
CA GLU A 37 5.91 -4.72 -4.28
C GLU A 37 4.90 -5.26 -3.25
N SER A 38 4.49 -4.40 -2.31
CA SER A 38 3.61 -4.79 -1.19
C SER A 38 2.31 -5.44 -1.65
N MET A 39 1.66 -4.88 -2.67
CA MET A 39 0.40 -5.42 -3.20
C MET A 39 0.59 -6.74 -3.94
N ALA A 40 1.71 -6.92 -4.64
CA ALA A 40 2.03 -8.19 -5.29
C ALA A 40 2.34 -9.28 -4.24
N ILE A 41 3.03 -8.93 -3.16
CA ILE A 41 3.28 -9.81 -2.02
C ILE A 41 1.95 -10.24 -1.37
N LEU A 42 1.04 -9.29 -1.10
CA LEU A 42 -0.26 -9.60 -0.50
C LEU A 42 -1.08 -10.53 -1.40
N GLN A 43 -1.10 -10.26 -2.70
CA GLN A 43 -1.79 -11.13 -3.67
C GLN A 43 -1.15 -12.52 -3.75
N PHE A 44 0.18 -12.60 -3.74
CA PHE A 44 0.90 -13.88 -3.69
C PHE A 44 0.54 -14.69 -2.44
N ILE A 45 0.50 -14.03 -1.27
CA ILE A 45 0.12 -14.67 -0.01
C ILE A 45 -1.32 -15.21 -0.08
N ASP A 46 -2.27 -14.42 -0.59
CA ASP A 46 -3.67 -14.83 -0.75
C ASP A 46 -3.82 -16.06 -1.68
N MET A 47 -2.99 -16.15 -2.72
CA MET A 47 -2.99 -17.29 -3.65
C MET A 47 -2.32 -18.54 -3.08
N VAL A 48 -1.21 -18.40 -2.35
CA VAL A 48 -0.42 -19.52 -1.82
C VAL A 48 -1.04 -20.09 -0.55
N PHE A 49 -1.67 -19.24 0.26
CA PHE A 49 -2.26 -19.61 1.55
C PHE A 49 -3.76 -19.28 1.55
N PRO A 50 -4.59 -20.06 0.84
CA PRO A 50 -6.01 -19.78 0.75
C PRO A 50 -6.67 -19.82 2.13
N SER A 51 -7.50 -18.83 2.41
CA SER A 51 -8.33 -18.75 3.62
C SER A 51 -9.81 -18.92 3.27
N GLU A 52 -10.70 -18.96 4.27
CA GLU A 52 -12.15 -18.97 4.03
C GLU A 52 -12.61 -17.73 3.25
N VAL A 53 -11.94 -16.59 3.43
CA VAL A 53 -12.20 -15.35 2.71
C VAL A 53 -11.05 -15.12 1.72
N SER A 54 -11.39 -15.09 0.43
CA SER A 54 -10.46 -14.78 -0.65
C SER A 54 -10.34 -13.27 -0.78
N LEU A 55 -9.16 -12.70 -0.56
CA LEU A 55 -8.96 -11.25 -0.72
C LEU A 55 -8.89 -10.85 -2.20
N THR A 56 -8.54 -11.79 -3.08
CA THR A 56 -8.66 -11.65 -4.53
C THR A 56 -10.04 -12.13 -4.97
N PRO A 57 -10.93 -11.25 -5.47
CA PRO A 57 -12.24 -11.68 -5.94
C PRO A 57 -12.14 -12.63 -7.14
N LYS A 58 -13.02 -13.63 -7.18
CA LYS A 58 -13.11 -14.60 -8.29
C LYS A 58 -14.06 -14.15 -9.40
N ASP A 59 -15.08 -13.37 -9.05
CA ASP A 59 -15.96 -12.76 -10.03
C ASP A 59 -15.17 -11.73 -10.88
N PRO A 60 -15.23 -11.78 -12.22
CA PRO A 60 -14.45 -10.89 -13.06
C PRO A 60 -14.74 -9.40 -12.86
N VAL A 61 -15.99 -9.03 -12.54
CA VAL A 61 -16.37 -7.62 -12.32
C VAL A 61 -15.77 -7.12 -11.01
N ASN A 62 -15.93 -7.88 -9.92
CA ASN A 62 -15.35 -7.54 -8.63
C ASN A 62 -13.81 -7.54 -8.68
N LEU A 63 -13.21 -8.46 -9.43
CA LEU A 63 -11.76 -8.46 -9.64
C LEU A 63 -11.31 -7.20 -10.39
N GLY A 64 -12.04 -6.80 -11.45
CA GLY A 64 -11.77 -5.57 -12.19
C GLY A 64 -11.83 -4.33 -11.30
N LEU A 65 -12.83 -4.24 -10.41
CA LEU A 65 -12.95 -3.17 -9.42
C LEU A 65 -11.80 -3.19 -8.42
N CYS A 66 -11.45 -4.36 -7.88
CA CYS A 66 -10.34 -4.52 -6.94
C CYS A 66 -9.03 -4.02 -7.56
N LEU A 67 -8.71 -4.46 -8.78
CA LEU A 67 -7.51 -4.02 -9.49
C LEU A 67 -7.53 -2.52 -9.80
N LYS A 68 -8.67 -1.96 -10.22
CA LYS A 68 -8.82 -0.52 -10.45
C LYS A 68 -8.39 0.27 -9.21
N TYR A 69 -8.93 -0.09 -8.04
CA TYR A 69 -8.61 0.61 -6.79
C TYR A 69 -7.15 0.41 -6.37
N ILE A 70 -6.59 -0.80 -6.51
CA ILE A 70 -5.16 -1.04 -6.21
C ILE A 70 -4.26 -0.14 -7.07
N HIS A 71 -4.56 -0.01 -8.36
CA HIS A 71 -3.79 0.85 -9.25
C HIS A 71 -4.01 2.34 -8.97
N GLU A 72 -5.25 2.75 -8.68
CA GLU A 72 -5.57 4.14 -8.29
C GLU A 72 -4.87 4.53 -6.97
N LEU A 73 -4.75 3.62 -6.00
CA LEU A 73 -3.99 3.88 -4.78
C LEU A 73 -2.55 4.29 -5.13
N GLY A 74 -1.88 3.51 -5.99
CA GLY A 74 -0.51 3.77 -6.42
C GLY A 74 -0.34 4.99 -7.32
N SER A 75 -1.35 5.36 -8.14
CA SER A 75 -1.23 6.48 -9.07
C SER A 75 -1.75 7.81 -8.53
N CYS A 76 -2.71 7.77 -7.61
CA CYS A 76 -3.45 8.94 -7.15
C CYS A 76 -3.13 9.26 -5.69
N LEU A 77 -3.05 8.25 -4.83
CA LEU A 77 -2.89 8.45 -3.39
C LEU A 77 -1.41 8.41 -2.97
N ASP A 78 -0.63 7.44 -3.45
CA ASP A 78 0.80 7.30 -3.11
C ASP A 78 1.67 8.50 -3.55
N PRO A 79 1.54 9.07 -4.76
CA PRO A 79 2.33 10.23 -5.16
C PRO A 79 1.99 11.50 -4.35
N LYS A 80 0.80 11.52 -3.72
CA LYS A 80 0.36 12.58 -2.80
C LYS A 80 0.69 12.24 -1.34
N ASN A 81 1.13 11.02 -1.05
CA ASN A 81 1.52 10.58 0.27
C ASN A 81 2.85 11.22 0.67
N ILE A 82 2.77 12.32 1.42
CA ILE A 82 3.94 13.06 1.89
C ILE A 82 4.49 12.55 3.23
N CYS A 83 3.96 11.44 3.78
CA CYS A 83 4.45 10.90 5.06
C CYS A 83 5.95 10.61 5.03
N TYR A 84 6.49 10.14 3.89
CA TYR A 84 7.92 9.88 3.75
C TYR A 84 8.78 11.15 3.93
N GLN A 85 8.37 12.26 3.31
CA GLN A 85 9.04 13.56 3.40
C GLN A 85 9.15 14.04 4.86
N VAL A 86 8.09 13.85 5.65
CA VAL A 86 8.12 14.29 7.05
C VAL A 86 8.83 13.29 7.97
N ILE A 87 8.56 11.99 7.83
CA ILE A 87 9.11 10.98 8.73
C ILE A 87 10.62 10.79 8.50
N PHE A 88 11.04 10.66 7.24
CA PHE A 88 12.40 10.30 6.88
C PHE A 88 13.25 11.50 6.46
N LEU A 89 12.67 12.49 5.76
CA LEU A 89 13.40 13.72 5.38
C LEU A 89 13.27 14.86 6.40
N LYS A 90 12.49 14.66 7.48
CA LYS A 90 12.31 15.63 8.58
C LYS A 90 11.84 17.01 8.13
N GLN A 91 11.11 17.07 7.02
CA GLN A 91 10.51 18.32 6.54
C GLN A 91 9.37 18.76 7.44
N ASP A 92 9.19 20.07 7.57
CA ASP A 92 8.14 20.62 8.40
C ASP A 92 6.76 20.51 7.73
N LYS A 93 5.70 20.31 8.52
CA LYS A 93 4.35 20.14 7.96
C LYS A 93 3.88 21.44 7.29
N GLU A 94 4.25 22.58 7.85
CA GLU A 94 3.92 23.92 7.39
C GLU A 94 4.49 24.18 5.99
N GLU A 95 5.70 23.69 5.71
CA GLU A 95 6.33 23.79 4.38
C GLU A 95 5.63 22.93 3.32
N LEU A 96 4.83 21.95 3.76
CA LEU A 96 4.10 21.02 2.89
C LEU A 96 2.59 21.31 2.85
N ALA A 97 2.12 22.46 3.34
CA ALA A 97 0.70 22.79 3.48
C ALA A 97 -0.11 22.57 2.18
N GLU A 98 0.39 23.02 1.02
CA GLU A 98 -0.31 22.81 -0.25
C GLU A 98 -0.42 21.33 -0.64
N LYS A 99 0.62 20.53 -0.35
CA LYS A 99 0.61 19.08 -0.61
C LYS A 99 -0.32 18.36 0.37
N ILE A 100 -0.37 18.80 1.63
CA ILE A 100 -1.33 18.32 2.64
C ILE A 100 -2.76 18.56 2.15
N ASP A 101 -3.06 19.75 1.66
CA ASP A 101 -4.39 20.08 1.16
C ASP A 101 -4.76 19.27 -0.09
N ALA A 102 -3.80 19.02 -0.99
CA ALA A 102 -3.99 18.12 -2.13
C ALA A 102 -4.27 16.68 -1.67
N LEU A 103 -3.54 16.18 -0.67
CA LEU A 103 -3.76 14.85 -0.09
C LEU A 103 -5.13 14.75 0.57
N LYS A 104 -5.55 15.74 1.36
CA LYS A 104 -6.89 15.77 1.99
C LYS A 104 -8.02 15.73 0.95
N LYS A 105 -7.88 16.47 -0.16
CA LYS A 105 -8.84 16.44 -1.26
C LYS A 105 -8.91 15.06 -1.92
N GLU A 106 -7.77 14.41 -2.11
CA GLU A 106 -7.73 13.04 -2.62
C GLU A 106 -8.39 12.07 -1.64
N ILE A 107 -8.09 12.13 -0.34
CA ILE A 107 -8.71 11.28 0.69
C ILE A 107 -10.24 11.40 0.66
N ALA A 108 -10.79 12.60 0.44
CA ALA A 108 -12.24 12.79 0.30
C ALA A 108 -12.85 12.08 -0.92
N VAL A 109 -12.09 11.90 -2.02
CA VAL A 109 -12.52 11.08 -3.16
C VAL A 109 -12.62 9.60 -2.76
N TRP A 110 -11.64 9.10 -2.00
CA TRP A 110 -11.62 7.72 -1.50
C TRP A 110 -12.75 7.45 -0.50
N ASP A 111 -13.05 8.42 0.37
CA ASP A 111 -14.18 8.34 1.29
C ASP A 111 -15.51 8.21 0.50
N GLY A 112 -15.66 9.00 -0.56
CA GLY A 112 -16.81 8.91 -1.47
C GLY A 112 -16.96 7.56 -2.18
N TYR A 113 -15.86 6.84 -2.46
CA TYR A 113 -15.96 5.49 -3.04
C TYR A 113 -16.60 4.46 -2.12
N LEU A 114 -16.51 4.68 -0.81
CA LEU A 114 -17.13 3.85 0.22
C LEU A 114 -18.50 4.37 0.65
N GLU A 115 -18.98 5.48 0.07
CA GLU A 115 -20.32 5.98 0.37
C GLU A 115 -21.37 4.90 0.04
N ASN A 116 -22.14 4.49 1.06
CA ASN A 116 -23.15 3.42 0.97
C ASN A 116 -22.59 2.02 0.61
N LYS A 117 -21.30 1.76 0.80
CA LYS A 117 -20.68 0.44 0.61
C LYS A 117 -19.93 0.00 1.85
N ALA A 118 -19.94 -1.31 2.11
CA ALA A 118 -19.10 -1.88 3.16
C ALA A 118 -17.66 -2.12 2.69
N PHE A 119 -17.46 -2.41 1.40
CA PHE A 119 -16.17 -2.73 0.79
C PHE A 119 -16.06 -2.10 -0.60
N LEU A 120 -14.83 -1.91 -1.06
CA LEU A 120 -14.54 -1.29 -2.36
C LEU A 120 -14.97 -2.17 -3.53
N ALA A 121 -14.73 -3.48 -3.44
CA ALA A 121 -14.82 -4.41 -4.57
C ALA A 121 -15.84 -5.54 -4.33
N GLY A 122 -17.11 -5.15 -4.19
CA GLY A 122 -18.24 -6.08 -4.01
C GLY A 122 -18.72 -6.14 -2.56
N ASP A 123 -19.23 -7.30 -2.15
CA ASP A 123 -19.91 -7.48 -0.85
C ASP A 123 -19.01 -8.07 0.24
N SER A 124 -17.72 -8.28 -0.03
CA SER A 124 -16.73 -8.81 0.91
C SER A 124 -15.41 -8.06 0.84
N ILE A 125 -14.64 -8.11 1.93
CA ILE A 125 -13.29 -7.54 2.00
C ILE A 125 -12.38 -8.08 0.89
N SER A 126 -11.54 -7.21 0.33
CA SER A 126 -10.62 -7.51 -0.75
C SER A 126 -9.23 -6.92 -0.53
N LEU A 127 -8.28 -7.24 -1.41
CA LEU A 127 -6.96 -6.62 -1.43
C LEU A 127 -7.01 -5.09 -1.55
N ALA A 128 -8.00 -4.54 -2.26
CA ALA A 128 -8.19 -3.10 -2.37
C ALA A 128 -8.47 -2.46 -1.00
N ASP A 129 -9.29 -3.09 -0.17
CA ASP A 129 -9.63 -2.61 1.17
C ASP A 129 -8.43 -2.67 2.11
N ILE A 130 -7.65 -3.76 2.05
CA ILE A 130 -6.41 -3.92 2.83
C ILE A 130 -5.38 -2.84 2.45
N GLY A 131 -5.17 -2.62 1.14
CA GLY A 131 -4.26 -1.60 0.64
C GLY A 131 -4.69 -0.20 1.09
N LEU A 132 -5.98 0.15 0.90
CA LEU A 132 -6.51 1.45 1.31
C LEU A 132 -6.36 1.66 2.82
N PHE A 133 -6.74 0.68 3.64
CA PHE A 133 -6.68 0.79 5.10
C PHE A 133 -5.27 1.13 5.57
N THR A 134 -4.25 0.40 5.09
CA THR A 134 -2.86 0.64 5.52
C THR A 134 -2.38 2.04 5.16
N THR A 135 -2.69 2.51 3.95
CA THR A 135 -2.30 3.84 3.49
C THR A 135 -3.01 4.94 4.26
N ILE A 136 -4.34 4.84 4.44
CA ILE A 136 -5.12 5.85 5.16
C ILE A 136 -4.77 5.87 6.65
N ALA A 137 -4.56 4.72 7.28
CA ALA A 137 -4.16 4.66 8.69
C ALA A 137 -2.84 5.39 8.95
N LEU A 138 -1.85 5.22 8.07
CA LEU A 138 -0.58 5.94 8.15
C LEU A 138 -0.80 7.46 7.99
N MET A 139 -1.63 7.87 7.03
CA MET A 139 -1.95 9.27 6.77
C MET A 139 -2.68 9.91 7.95
N ILE A 140 -3.67 9.24 8.53
CA ILE A 140 -4.42 9.75 9.69
C ILE A 140 -3.51 9.88 10.90
N TRP A 141 -2.71 8.85 11.19
CA TRP A 141 -1.75 8.89 12.29
C TRP A 141 -0.77 10.06 12.15
N TRP A 142 -0.34 10.35 10.92
CA TRP A 142 0.55 11.48 10.66
C TRP A 142 -0.17 12.84 10.62
N LEU A 143 -1.40 12.93 10.09
CA LEU A 143 -2.17 14.18 9.97
C LEU A 143 -2.73 14.67 11.31
N GLY A 144 -2.98 13.75 12.25
CA GLY A 144 -3.29 14.06 13.65
C GLY A 144 -2.08 14.56 14.44
#